data_AF-A0A7Y5FVM8-F1
#
_entry.id   AF-A0A7Y5FVM8-F1
#
_cell.length_a   1.000
_cell.length_b   1.000
_cell.length_c   1.000
_cell.angle_alpha   90.00
_cell.angle_beta   90.00
_cell.angle_gamma   90.00
#
_symmetry.space_group_name_H-M   'P 1'
#
loop_
_entity.id
_entity.type
_entity.pdbx_description
1 polymer ?
#
loop_
_entity_poly.entity_id
_entity_poly.type
_entity_poly.pdbx_seq_one_letter_code
_entity_poly.pdbx_strand_id
1 'polypeptide(L)'
;MRIAVGLTGSSGAVYAVEFLKQCPGDKYLVASKWGKVVLHDEMGLSERDLQPHVKKIFSNDDLHAPLASGSNSIDAFVIIP
;
A
#
# COMPACT_ATOMS: atom_id res chain seq x y z
N MET A 1 5.93 -1.39 -14.69
CA MET A 1 6.56 -0.77 -13.52
C MET A 1 6.11 -1.52 -12.27
N ARG A 2 7.03 -1.80 -11.34
CA ARG A 2 6.78 -2.40 -10.03
C ARG A 2 6.92 -1.32 -8.97
N ILE A 3 5.82 -1.02 -8.30
CA ILE A 3 5.72 0.11 -7.38
C ILE A 3 5.40 -0.45 -6.00
N ALA A 4 6.29 -0.21 -5.04
CA ALA A 4 5.97 -0.41 -3.64
C ALA A 4 5.14 0.77 -3.14
N VAL A 5 4.09 0.50 -2.36
CA VAL A 5 3.22 1.53 -1.79
C VAL A 5 3.10 1.30 -0.29
N GLY A 6 3.45 2.29 0.51
CA GLY A 6 3.29 2.30 1.96
C GLY A 6 2.09 3.15 2.36
N LEU A 7 1.06 2.55 2.97
CA LEU A 7 -0.05 3.26 3.62
C LEU A 7 0.27 3.40 5.11
N THR A 8 0.35 4.65 5.60
CA THR A 8 0.66 4.96 7.00
C THR A 8 -0.49 5.69 7.70
N GLY A 9 -0.32 5.99 8.98
CA GLY A 9 -1.38 6.47 9.88
C GLY A 9 -1.62 7.98 9.84
N SER A 10 -1.31 8.64 8.73
CA SER A 10 -1.62 10.05 8.55
C SER A 10 -3.00 10.22 7.89
N SER A 11 -3.65 11.37 8.14
CA SER A 11 -4.91 11.72 7.49
C SER A 11 -4.74 11.86 5.97
N GLY A 12 -5.81 11.57 5.23
CA GLY A 12 -5.83 11.65 3.76
C GLY A 12 -5.84 10.28 3.09
N ALA A 13 -6.49 9.28 3.68
CA ALA A 13 -6.58 7.92 3.13
C ALA A 13 -7.14 7.90 1.68
N VAL A 14 -7.97 8.89 1.32
CA VAL A 14 -8.47 9.10 -0.05
C VAL A 14 -7.35 9.18 -1.08
N TYR A 15 -6.21 9.80 -0.75
CA TYR A 15 -5.09 9.93 -1.68
C TYR A 15 -4.43 8.58 -1.96
N ALA A 16 -4.28 7.73 -0.93
CA ALA A 16 -3.78 6.37 -1.12
C ALA A 16 -4.73 5.54 -1.99
N VAL A 17 -6.02 5.60 -1.69
CA VAL A 17 -7.04 4.84 -2.41
C VAL A 17 -7.08 5.23 -3.89
N GLU A 18 -7.12 6.52 -4.18
CA GLU A 18 -7.13 7.01 -5.55
C GLU A 18 -5.79 6.78 -6.26
N PHE A 19 -4.66 6.89 -5.55
CA PHE A 19 -3.36 6.49 -6.11
C PHE A 19 -3.36 5.02 -6.52
N LEU A 20 -3.85 4.11 -5.67
CA LEU A 20 -3.90 2.68 -5.99
C LEU A 20 -4.82 2.39 -7.20
N LYS A 21 -5.94 3.11 -7.34
CA LYS A 21 -6.86 2.96 -8.48
C LYS A 21 -6.27 3.47 -9.78
N GLN A 22 -5.68 4.66 -9.77
CA GLN A 22 -5.32 5.40 -10.99
C GLN A 22 -3.87 5.17 -11.42
N CYS A 23 -2.96 4.86 -10.49
CA CYS A 23 -1.54 4.69 -10.81
C CYS A 23 -1.34 3.45 -11.69
N PRO A 24 -0.74 3.60 -12.89
CA PRO A 24 -0.48 2.47 -13.77
C PRO A 24 0.66 1.59 -13.22
N GLY A 25 0.67 0.32 -13.62
CA GLY A 25 1.70 -0.65 -13.22
C GLY A 25 1.29 -1.53 -12.04
N ASP A 26 2.24 -2.39 -11.64
CA ASP A 26 2.06 -3.39 -10.61
C ASP A 26 2.36 -2.79 -9.24
N LYS A 27 1.32 -2.63 -8.42
CA LYS A 27 1.41 -2.06 -7.06
C LYS A 27 1.49 -3.16 -6.02
N TYR A 28 2.42 -3.03 -5.09
CA TYR A 28 2.60 -3.90 -3.93
C TYR A 28 2.41 -3.08 -2.67
N LEU A 29 1.34 -3.36 -1.92
CA LEU A 29 0.94 -2.55 -0.78
C LEU A 29 1.48 -3.12 0.53
N VAL A 30 1.98 -2.24 1.38
CA VAL A 30 2.22 -2.47 2.81
C VAL A 30 1.42 -1.43 3.57
N ALA A 31 0.56 -1.86 4.47
CA ALA A 31 -0.23 -0.96 5.31
C ALA A 31 0.16 -1.13 6.78
N SER A 32 0.57 -0.04 7.43
CA SER A 32 0.86 -0.04 8.86
C SER A 32 -0.43 -0.26 9.67
N LYS A 33 -0.30 -0.66 10.95
CA LYS A 33 -1.45 -0.82 11.84
C LYS A 33 -2.34 0.44 11.85
N TRP A 34 -1.72 1.62 11.98
CA TRP A 34 -2.46 2.88 12.01
C TRP A 34 -2.98 3.31 10.64
N GLY A 35 -2.32 2.97 9.54
CA GLY A 35 -2.85 3.23 8.19
C GLY A 35 -4.15 2.48 7.93
N LYS A 36 -4.29 1.25 8.45
CA LYS A 36 -5.56 0.50 8.39
C LYS A 36 -6.66 1.16 9.22
N VAL A 37 -6.32 1.71 10.39
CA VAL A 37 -7.28 2.43 11.25
C VAL A 37 -7.77 3.69 10.55
N VAL A 38 -6.86 4.55 10.04
CA VAL A 38 -7.26 5.79 9.35
C VAL A 38 -8.05 5.50 8.07
N LEU A 39 -7.68 4.48 7.31
CA LEU A 39 -8.46 4.04 6.14
C LEU A 39 -9.90 3.70 6.51
N HIS A 40 -10.10 2.99 7.62
CA HIS A 40 -11.42 2.66 8.10
C HIS A 40 -12.17 3.90 8.61
N ASP A 41 -11.51 4.74 9.42
CA ASP A 41 -12.16 5.88 10.07
C ASP A 41 -12.55 6.98 9.06
N GLU A 42 -11.74 7.21 8.03
CA GLU A 42 -12.01 8.26 7.02
C GLU A 42 -12.88 7.77 5.85
N MET A 43 -12.76 6.50 5.46
CA MET A 43 -13.37 5.99 4.22
C MET A 43 -14.32 4.81 4.43
N GLY A 44 -14.39 4.23 5.64
CA GLY A 44 -15.14 3.00 5.92
C GLY A 44 -14.58 1.76 5.19
N LEU A 45 -13.33 1.83 4.71
CA LEU A 45 -12.70 0.77 3.93
C LEU A 45 -11.74 -0.06 4.78
N SER A 46 -11.55 -1.30 4.38
CA SER A 46 -10.53 -2.21 4.90
C SER A 46 -9.43 -2.45 3.85
N GLU A 47 -8.33 -3.06 4.29
CA GLU A 47 -7.27 -3.53 3.41
C GLU A 47 -7.77 -4.50 2.32
N ARG A 48 -8.85 -5.26 2.59
CA ARG A 48 -9.44 -6.18 1.60
C ARG A 48 -10.06 -5.44 0.44
N ASP A 49 -10.64 -4.27 0.69
CA ASP A 49 -11.25 -3.42 -0.34
C ASP A 49 -10.20 -2.84 -1.30
N LEU A 50 -8.93 -2.82 -0.88
CA LEU A 50 -7.80 -2.39 -1.73
C LEU A 50 -7.24 -3.50 -2.62
N GLN A 51 -7.54 -4.78 -2.34
CA GLN A 51 -7.01 -5.93 -3.08
C GLN A 51 -7.23 -5.86 -4.61
N PRO A 52 -8.39 -5.41 -5.13
CA PRO A 52 -8.59 -5.31 -6.57
C PRO A 52 -7.63 -4.34 -7.28
N HIS A 53 -7.01 -3.42 -6.54
CA HIS A 53 -6.17 -2.36 -7.09
C HIS A 53 -4.66 -2.61 -6.93
N VAL A 54 -4.27 -3.75 -6.35
CA VAL A 54 -2.87 -4.12 -6.06
C VAL A 54 -2.59 -5.56 -6.46
N LYS A 55 -1.32 -5.88 -6.75
CA LYS A 55 -0.90 -7.25 -7.06
C LYS A 55 -0.81 -8.12 -5.82
N LYS A 56 -0.34 -7.54 -4.72
CA LYS A 56 -0.22 -8.22 -3.43
C LYS A 56 -0.17 -7.21 -2.31
N ILE A 57 -0.69 -7.62 -1.16
CA ILE A 57 -0.56 -6.90 0.10
C ILE A 57 0.34 -7.72 1.00
N PHE A 58 1.35 -7.07 1.58
CA PHE A 58 2.26 -7.68 2.54
C PHE A 58 2.02 -7.14 3.93
N SER A 59 2.27 -7.96 4.94
CA SER A 59 2.27 -7.48 6.32
C SER A 59 3.42 -6.50 6.53
N ASN A 60 3.19 -5.48 7.38
CA ASN A 60 4.24 -4.53 7.77
C ASN A 60 5.45 -5.21 8.43
N ASP A 61 5.23 -6.35 9.08
CA ASP A 61 6.27 -7.08 9.81
C ASP A 61 6.83 -8.27 9.02
N ASP A 62 6.42 -8.45 7.75
CA ASP A 62 6.87 -9.54 6.88
C ASP A 62 8.22 -9.21 6.21
N LEU A 63 9.31 -9.56 6.89
CA LEU A 63 10.66 -9.46 6.34
C LEU A 63 10.97 -10.50 5.25
N HIS A 64 10.09 -11.48 5.01
CA HIS A 64 10.20 -12.39 3.87
C HIS A 64 9.55 -11.82 2.61
N ALA A 65 8.87 -10.67 2.70
CA ALA A 65 8.34 -9.99 1.54
C ALA A 65 9.48 -9.70 0.54
N PRO A 66 9.28 -9.94 -0.78
CA PRO A 66 10.28 -9.61 -1.78
C PRO A 66 10.72 -8.14 -1.76
N LEU A 67 9.88 -7.24 -1.22
CA LEU A 67 10.21 -5.82 -1.04
C LEU A 67 11.37 -5.58 -0.04
N ALA A 68 11.64 -6.52 0.86
CA ALA A 68 12.70 -6.42 1.86
C ALA A 68 14.10 -6.81 1.32
N SER A 69 14.18 -7.32 0.09
CA SER A 69 15.44 -7.71 -0.54
C SER A 69 15.81 -6.78 -1.68
N GLY A 70 17.01 -6.18 -1.61
CA GLY A 70 17.55 -5.35 -2.70
C GLY A 70 17.81 -6.11 -4.01
N SER A 71 17.87 -7.45 -3.98
CA SER A 71 17.96 -8.27 -5.19
C SER A 71 16.64 -8.35 -5.98
N ASN A 72 15.52 -7.93 -5.39
CA ASN A 72 14.23 -7.84 -6.06
C ASN A 72 13.96 -6.38 -6.45
N SER A 73 14.04 -6.10 -7.76
CA SER A 73 13.91 -4.74 -8.26
C SER A 73 12.50 -4.17 -8.08
N ILE A 74 12.46 -2.93 -7.60
CA ILE A 74 11.30 -2.03 -7.63
C ILE A 74 11.70 -0.78 -8.41
N ASP A 75 10.77 -0.23 -9.19
CA ASP A 75 11.01 0.97 -9.98
C ASP A 75 10.77 2.24 -9.16
N ALA A 76 9.87 2.16 -8.16
CA ALA A 76 9.53 3.27 -7.28
C ALA A 76 9.01 2.77 -5.93
N PHE A 77 9.17 3.61 -4.91
CA PHE A 77 8.51 3.46 -3.62
C PHE A 77 7.79 4.76 -3.26
N VAL A 78 6.50 4.65 -2.92
CA VAL A 78 5.67 5.79 -2.55
C VAL A 78 5.05 5.52 -1.18
N ILE A 79 5.17 6.48 -0.26
CA ILE A 79 4.47 6.46 1.03
C ILE A 79 3.33 7.47 0.92
N ILE A 80 2.09 7.00 1.09
CA ILE A 80 0.89 7.82 0.86
C ILE A 80 -0.35 7.26 1.59
N PRO A 81 -1.04 8.08 2.40
CA PRO A 81 -0.45 9.08 3.30
C PRO A 81 0.36 8.43 4.43
#